data_AF-A0A6V3J301-F1
#
_entry.id   AF-A0A6V3J301-F1
#
_cell.length_a   1.000
_cell.length_b   1.000
_cell.length_c   1.000
_cell.angle_alpha   90.00
_cell.angle_beta   90.00
_cell.angle_gamma   90.00
#
_symmetry.space_group_name_H-M   'P 1'
#
loop_
_entity.id
_entity.type
_entity.pdbx_description
1 polymer ?
#
loop_
_entity_poly.entity_id
_entity_poly.type
_entity_poly.pdbx_seq_one_letter_code
_entity_poly.pdbx_strand_id
1 'polypeptide(L)'
;FNRVARLVRWPSSRIGASRRLAFRNSRPGLFCRAWPKTLNRVQQMRSLFVQTQPTPNPKSKKLIPGRSVLEEGTMDFQSRDEAKKSPLVRRLFAIKGVEGVFLGTDFLR
;
A
#
# COMPACT_ATOMS: atom_id res chain seq x y z
N PHE A 1 -0.26 47.68 -3.19
CA PHE A 1 0.75 48.54 -3.83
C PHE A 1 2.09 48.30 -3.14
N ASN A 2 3.13 47.97 -3.90
CA ASN A 2 4.54 47.76 -3.50
C ASN A 2 4.82 46.48 -2.67
N ARG A 3 5.79 45.61 -2.97
CA ARG A 3 6.92 45.61 -3.93
C ARG A 3 7.33 44.16 -4.22
N VAL A 4 7.75 43.94 -5.45
CA VAL A 4 8.28 42.69 -6.02
C VAL A 4 9.79 42.67 -5.80
N ALA A 5 10.35 41.57 -5.31
CA ALA A 5 11.78 41.29 -5.21
C ALA A 5 11.92 39.75 -5.08
N ARG A 6 12.84 39.03 -5.70
CA ARG A 6 13.99 39.34 -6.54
C ARG A 6 14.36 38.01 -7.22
N LEU A 7 14.49 38.02 -8.54
CA LEU A 7 15.00 36.89 -9.33
C LEU A 7 16.43 36.54 -8.90
N VAL A 8 16.67 35.29 -8.49
CA VAL A 8 18.03 34.74 -8.37
C VAL A 8 18.43 34.19 -9.73
N ARG A 9 19.38 34.89 -10.33
CA ARG A 9 19.98 34.65 -11.64
C ARG A 9 21.10 33.62 -11.49
N TRP A 10 20.96 32.49 -12.16
CA TRP A 10 22.04 31.51 -12.33
C TRP A 10 23.11 32.04 -13.30
N PRO A 11 24.41 31.85 -13.03
CA PRO A 11 25.45 32.20 -13.99
C PRO A 11 25.59 31.12 -15.07
N SER A 12 25.54 31.56 -16.32
CA SER A 12 25.89 30.81 -17.52
C SER A 12 27.33 31.15 -17.91
N SER A 13 28.19 30.13 -18.06
CA SER A 13 29.47 30.17 -18.80
C SER A 13 29.85 28.71 -19.06
N ARG A 14 29.57 28.10 -20.21
CA ARG A 14 30.36 28.07 -21.46
C ARG A 14 31.87 27.84 -21.25
N ILE A 15 32.37 26.68 -21.69
CA ILE A 15 33.47 26.43 -22.65
C ILE A 15 33.97 24.98 -22.46
N GLY A 16 34.16 24.22 -23.55
CA GLY A 16 34.94 22.98 -23.52
C GLY A 16 34.53 21.94 -24.56
N ALA A 17 34.99 22.11 -25.79
CA ALA A 17 34.80 21.19 -26.89
C ALA A 17 35.67 19.93 -26.79
N SER A 18 35.27 18.90 -27.56
CA SER A 18 36.11 17.85 -28.14
C SER A 18 36.46 16.64 -27.25
N ARG A 19 35.81 15.51 -27.52
CA ARG A 19 36.34 14.51 -28.46
C ARG A 19 35.32 13.40 -28.67
N ARG A 20 34.96 13.22 -29.94
CA ARG A 20 34.14 12.14 -30.44
C ARG A 20 35.01 10.88 -30.44
N LEU A 21 34.84 10.01 -29.45
CA LEU A 21 35.33 8.63 -29.52
C LEU A 21 34.15 7.75 -29.92
N ALA A 22 34.11 7.42 -31.21
CA ALA A 22 33.24 6.39 -31.75
C ALA A 22 33.66 5.05 -31.14
N PHE A 23 32.98 4.62 -30.08
CA PHE A 23 33.12 3.27 -29.59
C PHE A 23 32.28 2.35 -30.46
N ARG A 24 33.00 1.52 -31.20
CA ARG A 24 32.57 0.60 -32.24
C ARG A 24 31.74 -0.51 -31.59
N ASN A 25 30.47 -0.62 -31.98
CA ASN A 25 29.59 -1.73 -31.61
C ASN A 25 30.26 -3.07 -31.97
N SER A 26 30.59 -3.87 -30.97
CA SER A 26 30.96 -5.27 -31.12
C SER A 26 29.99 -6.09 -30.28
N ARG A 27 28.96 -6.64 -30.95
CA ARG A 27 28.14 -7.72 -30.40
C ARG A 27 29.00 -8.99 -30.36
N PRO A 28 28.94 -9.76 -29.28
CA PRO A 28 28.71 -11.18 -29.44
C PRO A 28 27.49 -11.62 -28.63
N GLY A 29 26.62 -12.37 -29.29
CA GLY A 29 25.40 -12.90 -28.72
C GLY A 29 25.69 -13.81 -27.53
N LEU A 30 25.02 -13.52 -26.42
CA LEU A 30 24.73 -14.47 -25.37
C LEU A 30 23.23 -14.38 -25.15
N PHE A 31 22.54 -15.40 -25.65
CA PHE A 31 21.24 -15.91 -25.21
C PHE A 31 20.57 -15.06 -24.11
N CYS A 32 19.84 -14.01 -24.52
CA CYS A 32 18.70 -13.59 -23.73
C CYS A 32 17.71 -14.75 -23.80
N ARG A 33 17.68 -15.58 -22.75
CA ARG A 33 16.52 -16.44 -22.49
C ARG A 33 15.30 -15.54 -22.60
N ALA A 34 14.53 -15.73 -23.66
CA ALA A 34 13.25 -15.09 -23.84
C ALA A 34 12.43 -15.42 -22.61
N TRP A 35 12.20 -14.43 -21.74
CA TRP A 35 11.23 -14.61 -20.67
C TRP A 35 9.89 -14.84 -21.34
N PRO A 36 9.21 -15.98 -21.11
CA PRO A 36 7.86 -16.13 -21.57
C PRO A 36 7.02 -15.06 -20.87
N LYS A 37 6.46 -14.12 -21.63
CA LYS A 37 5.55 -13.08 -21.13
C LYS A 37 4.17 -13.64 -20.74
N THR A 38 4.08 -14.92 -20.40
CA THR A 38 2.83 -15.68 -20.31
C THR A 38 2.52 -16.25 -18.93
N LEU A 39 3.04 -15.66 -17.86
CA LEU A 39 2.60 -16.01 -16.49
C LEU A 39 2.61 -14.78 -15.58
N ASN A 40 1.55 -13.96 -15.64
CA ASN A 40 0.84 -13.46 -14.44
C ASN A 40 -0.36 -12.56 -14.75
N ARG A 41 -1.21 -12.93 -15.72
CA ARG A 41 -2.59 -12.40 -15.80
C ARG A 41 -3.53 -13.10 -14.77
N VAL A 42 -3.00 -13.45 -13.60
CA VAL A 42 -3.79 -13.91 -12.44
C VAL A 42 -3.43 -13.08 -11.20
N GLN A 43 -2.49 -12.14 -11.28
CA GLN A 43 -1.96 -11.48 -10.09
C GLN A 43 -2.84 -10.38 -9.49
N GLN A 44 -3.97 -9.98 -10.09
CA GLN A 44 -4.92 -9.06 -9.47
C GLN A 44 -6.38 -9.34 -9.84
N MET A 45 -6.94 -10.43 -9.30
CA MET A 45 -8.40 -10.62 -9.19
C MET A 45 -8.79 -10.93 -7.74
N ARG A 46 -8.31 -10.11 -6.79
CA ARG A 46 -8.80 -10.11 -5.42
C ARG A 46 -9.32 -8.73 -5.08
N SER A 47 -10.55 -8.43 -5.51
CA SER A 47 -11.31 -7.28 -5.02
C SER A 47 -12.19 -7.74 -3.86
N LEU A 48 -11.79 -7.40 -2.63
CA LEU A 48 -12.72 -7.39 -1.49
C LEU A 48 -13.05 -5.93 -1.22
N PHE A 49 -14.35 -5.59 -1.22
CA PHE A 49 -14.83 -4.28 -0.82
C PHE A 49 -15.32 -4.36 0.62
N VAL A 50 -14.91 -3.40 1.45
CA VAL A 50 -15.36 -3.31 2.84
C VAL A 50 -16.22 -2.07 2.98
N GLN A 51 -17.49 -2.27 3.33
CA GLN A 51 -18.42 -1.18 3.63
C GLN A 51 -18.22 -0.70 5.05
N THR A 52 -18.31 0.61 5.27
CA THR A 52 -18.27 1.21 6.60
C THR A 52 -19.64 1.74 6.99
N GLN A 53 -20.14 1.39 8.17
CA GLN A 53 -21.36 1.95 8.72
C GLN A 53 -21.04 2.89 9.90
N PRO A 54 -21.76 4.02 10.01
CA PRO A 54 -21.62 4.89 11.16
C PRO A 54 -22.13 4.16 12.41
N THR A 55 -21.41 4.33 13.52
CA THR A 55 -21.86 3.90 14.84
C THR A 55 -22.14 5.13 15.70
N PRO A 56 -23.09 5.06 16.65
CA PRO A 56 -23.34 6.17 17.59
C PRO A 56 -22.09 6.58 18.38
N ASN A 57 -21.17 5.63 18.61
CA ASN A 57 -19.87 5.93 19.21
C ASN A 57 -18.89 6.49 18.14
N PRO A 58 -18.40 7.73 18.27
CA PRO A 58 -17.47 8.33 17.31
C PRO A 58 -16.08 7.69 17.32
N LYS A 59 -15.70 7.03 18.42
CA LYS A 59 -14.42 6.31 18.58
C LYS A 59 -14.43 4.91 17.96
N SER A 60 -15.55 4.47 17.42
CA SER A 60 -15.70 3.15 16.82
C SER A 60 -16.22 3.27 15.40
N LYS A 61 -15.94 2.26 14.57
CA LYS A 61 -16.42 2.17 13.19
C LYS A 61 -16.83 0.73 12.92
N LYS A 62 -18.01 0.51 12.35
CA LYS A 62 -18.45 -0.83 11.94
C LYS A 62 -18.03 -1.09 10.51
N LEU A 63 -17.29 -2.17 10.29
CA LEU A 63 -16.80 -2.59 8.98
C LEU A 63 -17.51 -3.88 8.57
N ILE A 64 -18.00 -3.91 7.33
CA ILE A 64 -18.77 -5.02 6.75
C ILE A 64 -18.08 -5.46 5.46
N PRO A 65 -17.30 -6.56 5.49
CA PRO A 65 -16.59 -7.07 4.32
C PRO A 65 -17.50 -7.78 3.29
N GLY A 66 -18.79 -7.94 3.59
CA GLY A 66 -19.73 -8.68 2.73
C GLY A 66 -19.47 -10.19 2.71
N ARG A 67 -18.75 -10.71 3.70
CA ARG A 67 -18.46 -12.12 3.94
C ARG A 67 -18.45 -12.39 5.44
N SER A 68 -18.74 -13.64 5.80
CA SER A 68 -18.63 -14.08 7.19
C SER A 68 -17.17 -13.98 7.69
N VAL A 69 -17.02 -13.38 8.86
CA VAL A 69 -15.79 -13.18 9.63
C VAL A 69 -15.64 -14.26 10.70
N LEU A 70 -16.75 -14.63 11.35
CA LEU A 70 -16.86 -15.74 12.30
C LEU A 70 -17.99 -16.67 11.86
N GLU A 71 -17.80 -17.98 12.05
CA GLU A 71 -18.82 -18.99 11.74
C GLU A 71 -20.06 -18.81 12.63
N GLU A 72 -19.85 -18.70 13.94
CA GLU A 72 -20.91 -18.47 14.92
C GLU A 72 -20.43 -17.59 16.09
N GLY A 73 -21.39 -16.89 16.70
CA GLY A 73 -21.16 -16.10 17.91
C GLY A 73 -20.45 -14.76 17.68
N THR A 74 -19.87 -14.25 18.75
CA THR A 74 -19.14 -12.99 18.79
C THR A 74 -17.87 -13.16 19.63
N MET A 75 -16.84 -12.39 19.30
CA MET A 75 -15.59 -12.36 20.07
C MET A 75 -15.15 -10.91 20.29
N ASP A 76 -14.90 -10.56 21.53
CA ASP A 76 -14.27 -9.29 21.89
C ASP A 76 -12.78 -9.47 22.19
N PHE A 77 -11.99 -8.47 21.79
CA PHE A 77 -10.57 -8.42 22.03
C PHE A 77 -10.22 -7.04 22.57
N GLN A 78 -9.75 -6.98 23.80
CA GLN A 78 -9.32 -5.72 24.44
C GLN A 78 -7.80 -5.59 24.54
N SER A 79 -7.07 -6.69 24.33
CA SER A 79 -5.62 -6.72 24.47
C SER A 79 -4.92 -7.41 23.29
N ARG A 80 -3.64 -7.06 23.09
CA ARG A 80 -2.77 -7.70 22.09
C ARG A 80 -2.49 -9.17 22.41
N ASP A 81 -2.61 -9.58 23.67
CA ASP A 81 -2.40 -10.96 24.07
C ASP A 81 -3.58 -11.85 23.66
N GLU A 82 -4.82 -11.36 23.83
CA GLU A 82 -6.02 -12.06 23.33
C GLU A 82 -6.02 -12.16 21.79
N ALA A 83 -5.44 -11.16 21.11
CA ALA A 83 -5.32 -11.13 19.65
C ALA A 83 -4.54 -12.32 19.07
N LYS A 84 -3.78 -13.08 19.88
CA LYS A 84 -3.09 -14.31 19.44
C LYS A 84 -4.06 -15.38 18.93
N LYS A 85 -5.33 -15.35 19.36
CA LYS A 85 -6.38 -16.29 18.93
C LYS A 85 -6.80 -16.10 17.46
N SER A 86 -6.57 -14.92 16.86
CA SER A 86 -6.96 -14.64 15.48
C SER A 86 -5.87 -13.88 14.72
N PRO A 87 -5.38 -14.42 13.57
CA PRO A 87 -4.38 -13.73 12.77
C PRO A 87 -4.89 -12.41 12.19
N LEU A 88 -6.21 -12.26 11.99
CA LEU A 88 -6.84 -11.02 11.54
C LEU A 88 -6.71 -9.94 12.62
N VAL A 89 -7.13 -10.26 13.84
CA VAL A 89 -7.14 -9.33 14.98
C VAL A 89 -5.72 -8.89 15.34
N ARG A 90 -4.76 -9.81 15.30
CA ARG A 90 -3.34 -9.48 15.49
C ARG A 90 -2.84 -8.42 14.51
N ARG A 91 -3.29 -8.46 13.25
CA ARG A 91 -2.94 -7.45 12.24
C ARG A 91 -3.68 -6.12 12.48
N LEU A 92 -4.92 -6.16 12.94
CA LEU A 92 -5.68 -4.96 13.29
C LEU A 92 -5.04 -4.19 14.46
N PHE A 93 -4.61 -4.88 15.51
CA PHE A 93 -3.89 -4.25 16.63
C PHE A 93 -2.49 -3.71 16.27
N ALA A 94 -1.92 -4.12 15.13
CA ALA A 94 -0.69 -3.52 14.62
C ALA A 94 -0.92 -2.11 14.04
N ILE A 95 -2.17 -1.76 13.72
CA ILE A 95 -2.54 -0.42 13.26
C ILE A 95 -2.55 0.53 14.47
N LYS A 96 -1.89 1.68 14.32
CA LYS A 96 -1.84 2.71 15.36
C LYS A 96 -3.24 3.26 15.64
N GLY A 97 -3.64 3.29 16.91
CA GLY A 97 -4.92 3.83 17.36
C GLY A 97 -6.05 2.81 17.49
N VAL A 98 -5.81 1.53 17.19
CA VAL A 98 -6.77 0.45 17.49
C VAL A 98 -6.62 0.05 18.95
N GLU A 99 -7.62 0.40 19.76
CA GLU A 99 -7.66 0.10 21.21
C GLU A 99 -8.38 -1.23 21.50
N GLY A 100 -9.31 -1.64 20.64
CA GLY A 100 -10.05 -2.88 20.79
C GLY A 100 -10.69 -3.30 19.47
N VAL A 101 -10.99 -4.59 19.34
CA VAL A 101 -11.63 -5.17 18.17
C VAL A 101 -12.76 -6.07 18.62
N PHE A 102 -13.94 -5.91 18.05
CA PHE A 102 -15.09 -6.78 18.27
C PHE A 102 -15.47 -7.45 16.95
N LEU A 103 -15.48 -8.77 16.93
CA LEU A 103 -15.88 -9.58 15.79
C LEU A 103 -17.29 -10.12 15.99
N GLY A 104 -18.15 -9.90 15.01
CA GLY A 104 -19.40 -10.65 14.85
C GLY A 104 -19.32 -11.58 13.66
N THR A 105 -20.43 -12.24 13.35
CA THR A 105 -20.54 -13.17 12.21
C THR A 105 -20.20 -12.49 10.89
N ASP A 106 -20.74 -11.29 10.61
CA ASP A 106 -20.61 -10.61 9.31
C ASP A 106 -19.96 -9.22 9.40
N PHE A 107 -19.52 -8.82 10.59
CA PHE A 107 -18.97 -7.49 10.83
C PHE A 107 -17.84 -7.50 11.84
N LEU A 108 -17.06 -6.42 11.82
CA LEU A 108 -16.06 -6.12 12.84
C LEU A 108 -16.13 -4.64 13.25
N ARG A 109 -15.89 -4.34 14.53
CA ARG A 109 -15.99 -3.00 15.14
C ARG A 109 -14.75 -2.66 15.96
#